data_AF-A0A928Y0U3-F1
#
_entry.id   AF-A0A928Y0U3-F1
#
_cell.length_a   1.000
_cell.length_b   1.000
_cell.length_c   1.000
_cell.angle_alpha   90.00
_cell.angle_beta   90.00
_cell.angle_gamma   90.00
#
_symmetry.space_group_name_H-M   'P 1'
#
loop_
_entity.id
_entity.type
_entity.pdbx_description
1 polymer ?
#
loop_
_entity_poly.entity_id
_entity_poly.type
_entity_poly.pdbx_seq_one_letter_code
_entity_poly.pdbx_strand_id
1 'polypeptide(L)'
;MSTTTFTWNINAGLPVVLDDGNRYLYGAGLESMLTATATYYYLADGLGSTMAMVDSAGTVQKSYSYDVYGKPTATGALANVNDFAAQQTDPTGLQYLRARYMDPETGRFISREPLETTPGWTGTYFIDLSSPTKNASASAA
;
A
#
# COMPACT_ATOMS: atom_id res chain seq x y z
N MET A 1 5.72 24.79 4.10
CA MET A 1 6.01 23.35 3.90
C MET A 1 5.58 22.63 5.17
N SER A 2 4.74 21.60 5.05
CA SER A 2 4.36 20.76 6.19
C SER A 2 5.27 19.55 6.24
N THR A 3 5.66 19.11 7.44
CA THR A 3 6.45 17.90 7.63
C THR A 3 5.54 16.80 8.15
N THR A 4 5.49 15.66 7.47
CA THR A 4 4.83 14.45 7.98
C THR A 4 5.88 13.55 8.65
N THR A 5 5.64 13.16 9.90
CA THR A 5 6.48 12.20 10.64
C THR A 5 5.85 10.83 10.57
N PHE A 6 6.67 9.82 10.26
CA PHE A 6 6.23 8.42 10.16
C PHE A 6 6.81 7.57 11.29
N THR A 7 5.97 6.72 11.89
CA THR A 7 6.41 5.63 12.78
C THR A 7 6.32 4.31 12.02
N TRP A 8 7.44 3.61 11.87
CA TRP A 8 7.51 2.35 11.12
C TRP A 8 7.61 1.15 12.05
N ASN A 9 6.88 0.08 11.74
CA ASN A 9 7.15 -1.24 12.29
C ASN A 9 8.17 -1.96 11.40
N ILE A 10 9.42 -2.03 11.84
CA ILE A 10 10.50 -2.72 11.13
C ILE A 10 10.59 -4.22 11.46
N ASN A 11 9.86 -4.69 12.47
CA ASN A 11 9.90 -6.08 12.93
C ASN A 11 8.80 -6.94 12.30
N ALA A 12 7.87 -6.33 11.54
CA ALA A 12 6.96 -7.08 10.69
C ALA A 12 7.75 -7.75 9.54
N GLY A 13 7.25 -8.88 9.04
CA GLY A 13 7.88 -9.57 7.89
C GLY A 13 8.05 -8.66 6.66
N LEU A 14 7.20 -7.64 6.54
CA LEU A 14 7.37 -6.51 5.64
C LEU A 14 7.19 -5.21 6.44
N PRO A 15 8.09 -4.21 6.32
CA PRO A 15 7.92 -2.94 7.03
C PRO A 15 6.61 -2.25 6.67
N VAL A 16 5.92 -1.73 7.69
CA VAL A 16 4.63 -1.03 7.54
C VAL A 16 4.58 0.25 8.39
N VAL A 17 3.81 1.24 7.95
CA VAL A 17 3.59 2.49 8.68
C VAL A 17 2.56 2.27 9.78
N LEU A 18 2.93 2.49 11.03
CA LEU A 18 2.00 2.46 12.17
C LEU A 18 1.34 3.82 12.43
N ASP A 19 2.02 4.91 12.11
CA ASP A 19 1.50 6.27 12.34
C ASP A 19 2.10 7.25 11.31
N ASP A 20 1.25 8.09 10.72
CA ASP A 20 1.63 9.24 9.86
C ASP A 20 0.88 10.55 10.23
N GLY A 21 0.36 10.62 11.46
CA GLY A 21 -0.72 11.53 11.86
C GLY A 21 -2.08 10.84 11.96
N ASN A 22 -2.28 9.75 11.21
CA ASN A 22 -3.29 8.74 11.49
C ASN A 22 -2.62 7.46 11.98
N ARG A 23 -3.23 6.74 12.92
CA ARG A 23 -2.74 5.45 13.43
C ARG A 23 -3.33 4.30 12.61
N TYR A 24 -2.49 3.35 12.23
CA TYR A 24 -2.90 2.18 11.45
C TYR A 24 -2.79 0.91 12.29
N LEU A 25 -3.87 0.12 12.27
CA LEU A 25 -3.89 -1.21 12.89
C LEU A 25 -3.69 -2.27 11.81
N TYR A 26 -2.78 -3.20 12.07
CA TYR A 26 -2.50 -4.33 11.19
C TYR A 26 -2.84 -5.65 11.88
N GLY A 27 -3.44 -6.55 11.11
CA GLY A 27 -3.74 -7.93 11.48
C GLY A 27 -3.06 -8.86 10.47
N ALA A 28 -3.86 -9.57 9.67
CA ALA A 28 -3.33 -10.29 8.51
C ALA A 28 -2.99 -9.32 7.36
N GLY A 29 -3.64 -8.15 7.34
CA GLY A 29 -3.34 -7.04 6.45
C GLY A 29 -3.54 -5.69 7.15
N LEU A 30 -3.79 -4.64 6.38
CA LEU A 30 -4.20 -3.34 6.91
C LEU A 30 -5.69 -3.39 7.28
N GLU A 31 -6.01 -3.22 8.56
CA GLU A 31 -7.37 -3.47 9.08
C GLU A 31 -8.14 -2.17 9.32
N SER A 32 -7.49 -1.16 9.92
CA SER A 32 -8.17 0.10 10.25
C SER A 32 -7.22 1.30 10.28
N MET A 33 -7.80 2.48 10.07
CA MET A 33 -7.18 3.79 10.24
C MET A 33 -7.92 4.58 11.31
N LEU A 34 -7.20 4.96 12.36
CA LEU A 34 -7.68 5.81 13.44
C LEU A 34 -7.18 7.23 13.20
N THR A 35 -8.11 8.14 12.93
CA THR A 35 -7.85 9.58 12.86
C THR A 35 -8.06 10.22 14.23
N ALA A 36 -7.89 11.54 14.32
CA ALA A 36 -8.18 12.29 15.55
C ALA A 36 -9.66 12.21 15.98
N THR A 37 -10.58 11.96 15.04
CA THR A 37 -12.03 12.08 15.28
C THR A 37 -12.81 10.80 15.00
N ALA A 38 -12.25 9.85 14.25
CA ALA A 38 -12.97 8.67 13.80
C ALA A 38 -12.04 7.46 13.59
N THR A 39 -12.65 6.28 13.50
CA THR A 39 -12.01 5.06 13.03
C THR A 39 -12.67 4.62 11.74
N TYR A 40 -11.86 4.25 10.75
CA TYR A 40 -12.30 3.71 9.49
C TYR A 40 -11.72 2.31 9.30
N TYR A 41 -12.50 1.40 8.76
CA TYR A 41 -12.13 0.00 8.56
C TYR A 41 -11.94 -0.27 7.07
N TYR A 42 -10.83 -0.92 6.72
CA TYR A 42 -10.52 -1.28 5.35
C TYR A 42 -11.23 -2.57 4.97
N LEU A 43 -11.89 -2.55 3.82
CA LEU A 43 -12.41 -3.73 3.14
C LEU A 43 -11.50 -4.00 1.96
N ALA A 44 -10.74 -5.08 2.02
CA ALA A 44 -9.72 -5.40 1.03
C ALA A 44 -10.10 -6.58 0.13
N ASP A 45 -9.54 -6.61 -1.09
CA ASP A 45 -9.60 -7.77 -1.97
C ASP A 45 -8.59 -8.87 -1.55
N GLY A 46 -8.52 -9.96 -2.33
CA GLY A 46 -7.60 -11.07 -2.06
C GLY A 46 -6.10 -10.72 -2.19
N LEU A 47 -5.76 -9.62 -2.88
CA LEU A 47 -4.39 -9.10 -2.97
C LEU A 47 -4.07 -8.14 -1.81
N GLY A 48 -5.09 -7.73 -1.05
CA GLY A 48 -4.98 -6.72 0.00
C GLY A 48 -5.24 -5.30 -0.50
N SER A 49 -5.73 -5.11 -1.73
CA SER A 49 -6.09 -3.79 -2.24
C SER A 49 -7.36 -3.28 -1.58
N THR A 50 -7.37 -2.02 -1.15
CA THR A 50 -8.53 -1.40 -0.50
C THR A 50 -9.69 -1.27 -1.49
N MET A 51 -10.75 -2.07 -1.37
CA MET A 51 -11.97 -1.90 -2.16
C MET A 51 -12.88 -0.82 -1.58
N ALA A 52 -12.95 -0.72 -0.26
CA ALA A 52 -13.73 0.30 0.42
C ALA A 52 -13.20 0.61 1.82
N MET A 53 -13.58 1.76 2.35
CA MET A 53 -13.39 2.15 3.73
C MET A 53 -14.74 2.51 4.33
N VAL A 54 -15.07 1.90 5.47
CA VAL A 54 -16.33 2.12 6.18
C VAL A 54 -16.09 2.76 7.55
N ASP A 55 -17.04 3.54 8.02
CA ASP A 55 -17.04 4.04 9.40
C ASP A 55 -17.54 2.97 10.40
N SER A 56 -17.60 3.33 11.68
CA SER A 56 -18.07 2.45 12.76
C SER A 56 -19.56 2.07 12.65
N ALA A 57 -20.35 2.76 11.83
CA ALA A 57 -21.73 2.40 11.53
C ALA A 57 -21.84 1.51 10.27
N GLY A 58 -20.72 1.19 9.61
CA GLY A 58 -20.68 0.41 8.37
C GLY A 58 -21.02 1.23 7.12
N THR A 59 -21.07 2.56 7.21
CA THR A 59 -21.33 3.42 6.05
C THR A 59 -20.06 3.57 5.23
N VAL A 60 -20.15 3.39 3.91
CA VAL A 60 -19.02 3.56 2.99
C VAL A 60 -18.62 5.02 2.89
N GLN A 61 -17.39 5.32 3.29
CA GLN A 61 -16.79 6.66 3.27
C GLN A 61 -15.84 6.85 2.09
N LYS A 62 -15.27 5.75 1.59
CA LYS A 62 -14.45 5.71 0.38
C LYS A 62 -14.61 4.37 -0.32
N SER A 63 -14.57 4.36 -1.64
CA SER A 63 -14.48 3.11 -2.41
C SER A 63 -13.53 3.25 -3.59
N TYR A 64 -13.00 2.11 -4.03
CA TYR A 64 -12.04 2.03 -5.11
C TYR A 64 -12.38 0.88 -6.05
N SER A 65 -12.10 1.09 -7.33
CA SER A 65 -11.88 0.03 -8.32
C SER A 65 -10.52 0.24 -8.95
N TYR A 66 -9.85 -0.84 -9.35
CA TYR A 66 -8.51 -0.79 -9.92
C TYR A 66 -8.52 -1.35 -11.35
N ASP A 67 -7.67 -0.80 -12.21
CA ASP A 67 -7.30 -1.50 -13.44
C ASP A 67 -6.26 -2.60 -13.18
N VAL A 68 -5.79 -3.23 -14.25
CA VAL A 68 -4.83 -4.35 -14.17
C VAL A 68 -3.46 -3.97 -13.60
N TYR A 69 -3.10 -2.68 -13.60
CA TYR A 69 -1.84 -2.18 -13.06
C TYR A 69 -2.02 -1.47 -11.73
N GLY A 70 -3.23 -1.47 -11.17
CA GLY A 70 -3.51 -0.89 -9.87
C GLY A 70 -3.88 0.59 -9.92
N LYS A 71 -4.17 1.18 -11.08
CA LYS A 71 -4.62 2.57 -11.17
C LYS A 71 -6.01 2.70 -10.52
N PRO A 72 -6.18 3.49 -9.45
CA PRO A 72 -7.45 3.59 -8.76
C PRO A 72 -8.43 4.52 -9.50
N THR A 73 -9.68 4.09 -9.58
CA THR A 73 -10.85 4.98 -9.69
C THR A 73 -11.53 4.99 -8.34
N ALA A 74 -11.59 6.16 -7.69
CA ALA A 74 -12.07 6.30 -6.31
C ALA A 74 -13.31 7.19 -6.19
N THR A 75 -14.14 6.93 -5.18
CA THR A 75 -15.24 7.82 -4.78
C THR A 75 -15.16 8.12 -3.28
N GLY A 76 -15.80 9.21 -2.85
CA GLY A 76 -15.76 9.70 -1.47
C GLY A 76 -14.64 10.70 -1.21
N ALA A 77 -14.73 11.42 -0.09
CA ALA A 77 -13.83 12.51 0.27
C ALA A 77 -12.82 12.16 1.38
N LEU A 78 -12.91 10.95 1.94
CA LEU A 78 -11.98 10.51 2.97
C LEU A 78 -10.55 10.46 2.40
N ALA A 79 -9.61 11.12 3.08
CA ALA A 79 -8.20 11.02 2.74
C ALA A 79 -7.71 9.60 3.07
N ASN A 80 -7.03 8.98 2.11
CA ASN A 80 -6.40 7.68 2.28
C ASN A 80 -5.24 7.57 1.28
N VAL A 81 -4.09 7.12 1.77
CA VAL A 81 -2.89 6.87 0.97
C VAL A 81 -2.66 5.38 0.74
N ASN A 82 -3.21 4.49 1.56
CA ASN A 82 -2.98 3.04 1.45
C ASN A 82 -4.10 2.39 0.62
N ASP A 83 -3.84 2.16 -0.66
CA ASP A 83 -4.87 1.68 -1.59
C ASP A 83 -4.50 0.35 -2.27
N PHE A 84 -3.84 0.37 -3.43
CA PHE A 84 -3.53 -0.84 -4.19
C PHE A 84 -2.54 -1.73 -3.44
N ALA A 85 -2.89 -3.01 -3.25
CA ALA A 85 -2.13 -3.97 -2.44
C ALA A 85 -1.71 -3.44 -1.04
N ALA A 86 -2.54 -2.57 -0.44
CA ALA A 86 -2.26 -1.84 0.81
C ALA A 86 -0.92 -1.06 0.80
N GLN A 87 -0.47 -0.62 -0.38
CA GLN A 87 0.72 0.22 -0.54
C GLN A 87 0.35 1.70 -0.65
N GLN A 88 1.33 2.57 -0.39
CA GLN A 88 1.13 4.01 -0.41
C GLN A 88 1.10 4.55 -1.85
N THR A 89 0.03 5.27 -2.19
CA THR A 89 -0.06 6.11 -3.38
C THR A 89 0.20 7.56 -2.99
N ASP A 90 1.17 8.17 -3.64
CA ASP A 90 1.53 9.57 -3.39
C ASP A 90 0.56 10.54 -4.10
N PRO A 91 0.61 11.86 -3.78
CA PRO A 91 -0.25 12.85 -4.44
C PRO A 91 -0.02 13.02 -5.95
N THR A 92 1.10 12.52 -6.49
CA THR A 92 1.38 12.50 -7.93
C THR A 92 0.75 11.30 -8.64
N GLY A 93 0.20 10.34 -7.88
CA GLY A 93 -0.40 9.11 -8.37
C GLY A 93 0.58 7.95 -8.50
N LEU A 94 1.84 8.13 -8.08
CA LEU A 94 2.83 7.06 -8.10
C LEU A 94 2.65 6.15 -6.88
N GLN A 95 2.80 4.86 -7.12
CA GLN A 95 2.64 3.83 -6.10
C GLN A 95 3.99 3.41 -5.55
N TYR A 96 4.19 3.58 -4.25
CA TYR A 96 5.40 3.12 -3.58
C TYR A 96 5.27 1.64 -3.20
N LEU A 97 5.74 0.76 -4.09
CA LEU A 97 5.73 -0.68 -3.89
C LEU A 97 7.00 -1.13 -3.13
N ARG A 98 7.25 -0.50 -1.98
CA ARG A 98 8.36 -0.73 -1.03
C ARG A 98 9.78 -0.42 -1.51
N ALA A 99 10.22 -0.99 -2.62
CA ALA A 99 11.59 -0.75 -3.10
C ALA A 99 11.64 0.39 -4.12
N ARG A 100 10.56 0.58 -4.87
CA ARG A 100 10.51 1.45 -6.04
C ARG A 100 9.13 2.06 -6.20
N TYR A 101 9.10 3.25 -6.77
CA TYR A 101 7.86 3.87 -7.26
C TYR A 101 7.49 3.28 -8.62
N MET A 102 6.23 2.90 -8.74
CA MET A 102 5.60 2.41 -9.97
C MET A 102 4.62 3.47 -10.47
N ASP A 103 4.65 3.72 -11.77
CA ASP A 103 3.67 4.55 -12.46
C ASP A 103 2.51 3.67 -12.96
N PRO A 104 1.33 3.73 -12.33
CA PRO A 104 0.20 2.88 -12.70
C PRO A 104 -0.38 3.20 -14.09
N GLU A 105 -0.08 4.37 -14.67
CA GLU A 105 -0.49 4.69 -16.04
C GLU A 105 0.24 3.81 -17.07
N THR A 106 1.50 3.51 -16.80
CA THR A 106 2.36 2.72 -17.70
C THR A 106 2.60 1.30 -17.20
N GLY A 107 2.30 1.01 -15.93
CA GLY A 107 2.60 -0.26 -15.26
C GLY A 107 4.10 -0.48 -15.06
N ARG A 108 4.92 0.57 -15.01
CA ARG A 108 6.39 0.48 -14.98
C ARG A 108 6.99 1.18 -13.76
N PHE A 109 8.09 0.63 -13.26
CA PHE A 109 8.90 1.32 -12.27
C PHE A 109 9.59 2.55 -12.88
N ILE A 110 9.56 3.68 -12.17
CA ILE A 110 10.21 4.92 -12.61
C ILE A 110 11.70 4.99 -12.23
N SER A 111 12.20 3.98 -11.52
CA SER A 111 13.61 3.84 -11.17
C SER A 111 14.17 2.50 -11.64
N ARG A 112 15.46 2.51 -11.95
CA ARG A 112 16.21 1.28 -12.22
C ARG A 112 16.15 0.37 -11.01
N GLU A 113 16.08 -0.93 -11.26
CA GLU A 113 16.30 -1.91 -10.19
C GLU A 113 17.67 -1.69 -9.54
N PRO A 114 17.75 -1.68 -8.20
CA PRO A 114 19.03 -1.70 -7.52
C PRO A 114 19.80 -2.96 -7.97
N LEU A 115 20.95 -2.78 -8.60
CA LEU A 115 21.87 -3.89 -8.85
C LEU A 115 22.30 -4.46 -7.48
N GLU A 116 22.11 -5.75 -7.26
CA GLU A 116 22.67 -6.46 -6.10
C GLU A 116 24.20 -6.35 -6.15
N THR A 117 24.77 -5.40 -5.42
CA THR A 117 26.22 -5.30 -5.22
C THR A 117 26.65 -5.67 -3.80
N THR A 118 25.78 -6.31 -3.02
CA THR A 118 26.12 -6.71 -1.65
C THR A 118 26.13 -8.23 -1.54
N PRO A 119 27.30 -8.88 -1.41
CA PRO A 119 27.39 -10.29 -1.05
C PRO A 119 26.75 -10.49 0.33
N GLY A 120 25.62 -11.18 0.40
CA GLY A 120 25.04 -11.66 1.68
C GLY A 120 23.70 -11.07 2.11
N TRP A 121 22.98 -10.33 1.27
CA TRP A 121 21.57 -9.96 1.52
C TRP A 121 20.66 -10.66 0.50
N THR A 122 19.96 -11.70 0.92
CA THR A 122 19.05 -12.53 0.08
C THR A 122 17.59 -12.08 0.11
N GLY A 123 17.31 -10.87 0.61
CA GLY A 123 15.94 -10.36 0.75
C GLY A 123 15.47 -9.55 -0.46
N THR A 124 15.06 -10.20 -1.55
CA THR A 124 14.40 -9.53 -2.68
C THR A 124 12.90 -9.42 -2.41
N TYR A 125 12.47 -8.31 -1.81
CA TYR A 125 11.04 -8.02 -1.60
C TYR A 125 10.47 -7.29 -2.82
N PHE A 126 10.21 -8.00 -3.92
CA PHE A 126 9.54 -7.46 -5.11
C PHE A 126 8.09 -7.95 -5.21
N ILE A 127 7.17 -7.03 -5.55
CA ILE A 127 5.86 -7.40 -6.10
C ILE A 127 6.07 -7.60 -7.60
N ASP A 128 5.93 -8.84 -8.08
CA ASP A 128 6.02 -9.19 -9.49
C ASP A 128 4.75 -8.74 -10.23
N LEU A 129 4.82 -7.59 -10.90
CA LEU A 129 3.74 -7.05 -11.75
C LEU A 129 3.66 -7.71 -13.13
N SER A 130 4.52 -8.68 -13.46
CA SER A 130 4.41 -9.44 -14.71
C SER A 130 3.25 -10.44 -14.72
N SER A 131 2.60 -10.66 -13.57
CA SER A 131 1.39 -11.46 -13.42
C SER A 131 0.52 -10.93 -12.28
N PRO A 132 -0.42 -9.99 -12.53
CA PRO A 132 -1.25 -9.35 -11.49
C PRO A 132 -2.24 -10.30 -10.76
N THR A 133 -2.19 -11.60 -11.05
CA THR A 133 -2.99 -12.66 -10.41
C THR A 133 -2.15 -13.66 -9.62
N LYS A 134 -0.82 -13.53 -9.60
CA LYS A 134 0.05 -14.42 -8.85
C LYS A 134 0.69 -13.68 -7.69
N ASN A 135 0.34 -14.16 -6.50
CA ASN A 135 1.00 -13.96 -5.23
C ASN A 135 2.51 -13.70 -5.32
N ALA A 136 3.00 -12.88 -4.37
CA ALA A 136 4.41 -12.73 -4.07
C ALA A 136 5.14 -14.09 -4.15
N SER A 137 5.92 -14.29 -5.20
CA SER A 137 6.94 -15.32 -5.19
C SER A 137 8.10 -14.78 -4.37
N ALA A 138 8.14 -15.14 -3.08
CA ALA A 138 9.42 -15.22 -2.41
C ALA A 138 10.26 -16.27 -3.17
N SER A 139 11.13 -15.81 -4.07
CA SER A 139 12.19 -16.64 -4.60
C SER A 139 13.23 -16.79 -3.50
N ALA A 140 12.99 -17.72 -2.58
CA ALA A 140 14.03 -18.22 -1.70
C ALA A 140 14.97 -19.11 -2.53
N ALA A 141 16.20 -18.64 -2.72
CA ALA A 141 17.36 -19.49 -2.99
C ALA A 141 18.21 -19.52 -1.72
#